data_AF-A0A0W1SWQ0-F1
#
_entry.id   AF-A0A0W1SWQ0-F1
#
_cell.length_a   1.000
_cell.length_b   1.000
_cell.length_c   1.000
_cell.angle_alpha   90.00
_cell.angle_beta   90.00
_cell.angle_gamma   90.00
#
_symmetry.space_group_name_H-M   'P 1'
#
loop_
_entity.id
_entity.type
_entity.pdbx_description
1 polymer ?
#
loop_
_entity_poly.entity_id
_entity_poly.type
_entity_poly.pdbx_seq_one_letter_code
_entity_poly.pdbx_strand_id
1 'polypeptide(L)'
;MSALHRWRSSLSTWKRPLAISIAATLLYSTAMFVYSVLPSTNVSISGTLWHALALSTGFGLVTIGIPVFLWLRYDIRSPGVLLVGILVFWHVLVYIPPIGSGQGDSPGFLFVFVWAPIYLVAYILLATIEHRLRGRNLFASFSTP
;
A
#
# COMPACT_ATOMS: atom_id res chain seq x y z
N MET A 1 5.72 -13.92 36.14
CA MET A 1 4.67 -14.39 35.21
C MET A 1 3.97 -13.28 34.39
N SER A 2 3.96 -12.00 34.80
CA SER A 2 3.25 -10.95 34.04
C SER A 2 3.94 -10.53 32.72
N ALA A 3 5.25 -10.69 32.58
CA ALA A 3 5.99 -10.37 31.36
C ALA A 3 5.62 -11.28 30.17
N LEU A 4 5.41 -12.58 30.42
CA LEU A 4 4.97 -13.54 29.40
C LEU A 4 3.55 -13.24 28.91
N HIS A 5 2.64 -12.85 29.81
CA HIS A 5 1.28 -12.44 29.41
C HIS A 5 1.28 -11.15 28.59
N ARG A 6 2.14 -10.19 28.92
CA ARG A 6 2.29 -8.91 28.20
C ARG A 6 2.94 -9.10 26.81
N TRP A 7 3.83 -10.08 26.68
CA TRP A 7 4.45 -10.45 25.41
C TRP A 7 3.47 -11.23 24.50
N ARG A 8 2.68 -12.14 25.08
CA ARG A 8 1.63 -12.90 24.37
C ARG A 8 0.47 -12.00 23.94
N SER A 9 0.10 -11.00 24.74
CA SER A 9 -0.88 -9.98 24.35
C SER A 9 -0.34 -9.09 23.24
N SER A 10 0.92 -8.63 23.34
CA SER A 10 1.63 -7.91 22.28
C SER A 10 1.64 -8.69 20.96
N LEU A 11 2.00 -9.98 20.97
CA LEU A 11 1.96 -10.84 19.77
C LEU A 11 0.56 -10.97 19.17
N SER A 12 -0.50 -11.07 19.99
CA SER A 12 -1.88 -11.10 19.48
C SER A 12 -2.31 -9.77 18.86
N THR A 13 -1.76 -8.66 19.36
CA THR A 13 -2.09 -7.30 18.91
C THR A 13 -1.60 -7.03 17.50
N TRP A 14 -0.56 -7.75 17.02
CA TRP A 14 0.01 -7.56 15.69
C TRP A 14 -0.62 -8.48 14.65
N LYS A 15 -1.15 -9.64 15.08
CA LYS A 15 -1.79 -10.62 14.18
C LYS A 15 -2.99 -10.02 13.45
N ARG A 16 -3.81 -9.23 14.14
CA ARG A 16 -5.02 -8.63 13.54
C ARG A 16 -4.69 -7.57 12.46
N PRO A 17 -3.85 -6.55 12.73
CA PRO A 17 -3.40 -5.61 11.69
C PRO A 17 -2.72 -6.31 10.51
N LEU A 18 -1.86 -7.30 10.79
CA LEU A 18 -1.17 -8.07 9.76
C LEU A 18 -2.16 -8.86 8.88
N ALA A 19 -3.10 -9.58 9.49
CA ALA A 19 -4.11 -10.34 8.78
C ALA A 19 -5.00 -9.45 7.90
N ILE A 20 -5.42 -8.28 8.42
CA ILE A 20 -6.23 -7.32 7.64
C ILE A 20 -5.42 -6.78 6.46
N SER A 21 -4.13 -6.48 6.66
CA SER A 21 -3.25 -5.95 5.62
C SER A 21 -3.01 -6.98 4.51
N ILE A 22 -2.82 -8.24 4.88
CA ILE A 22 -2.73 -9.37 3.93
C ILE A 22 -4.05 -9.54 3.19
N ALA A 23 -5.19 -9.56 3.90
CA ALA A 23 -6.50 -9.71 3.29
C ALA A 23 -6.82 -8.57 2.31
N ALA A 24 -6.53 -7.31 2.67
CA ALA A 24 -6.70 -6.15 1.80
C ALA A 24 -5.81 -6.25 0.55
N THR A 25 -4.58 -6.70 0.72
CA THR A 25 -3.64 -6.93 -0.40
C THR A 25 -4.16 -8.00 -1.37
N LEU A 26 -4.63 -9.12 -0.83
CA LEU A 26 -5.17 -10.22 -1.63
C LEU A 26 -6.42 -9.77 -2.37
N LEU A 27 -7.35 -9.10 -1.68
CA LEU A 27 -8.58 -8.58 -2.29
C LEU A 27 -8.28 -7.61 -3.44
N TYR A 28 -7.35 -6.68 -3.24
CA TYR A 28 -6.90 -5.76 -4.28
C TYR A 28 -6.28 -6.50 -5.47
N SER A 29 -5.35 -7.43 -5.19
CA SER A 29 -4.69 -8.22 -6.24
C SER A 29 -5.69 -9.03 -7.06
N THR A 30 -6.67 -9.67 -6.40
CA THR A 30 -7.74 -10.43 -7.07
C THR A 30 -8.62 -9.51 -7.91
N ALA A 31 -9.02 -8.35 -7.39
CA ALA A 31 -9.83 -7.39 -8.14
C ALA A 31 -9.11 -6.88 -9.40
N MET A 32 -7.82 -6.55 -9.29
CA MET A 32 -6.99 -6.15 -10.42
C MET A 32 -6.80 -7.28 -11.44
N PHE A 33 -6.62 -8.52 -10.96
CA PHE A 33 -6.53 -9.68 -11.83
C PHE A 33 -7.83 -9.88 -12.62
N VAL A 34 -8.99 -9.87 -11.94
CA VAL A 34 -10.29 -9.98 -12.61
C VAL A 34 -10.45 -8.85 -13.64
N TYR A 35 -10.14 -7.61 -13.27
CA TYR A 35 -10.19 -6.46 -14.17
C TYR A 35 -9.30 -6.66 -15.42
N SER A 36 -8.11 -7.22 -15.26
CA SER A 36 -7.20 -7.46 -16.39
C SER A 36 -7.63 -8.56 -17.36
N VAL A 37 -8.52 -9.46 -16.93
CA VAL A 37 -9.03 -10.58 -17.76
C VAL A 37 -10.34 -10.20 -18.47
N LEU A 38 -10.99 -9.10 -18.08
CA LEU A 38 -12.18 -8.61 -18.75
C LEU A 38 -11.84 -8.11 -20.17
N PRO A 39 -12.58 -8.56 -21.22
CA PRO A 39 -12.26 -8.26 -22.62
C PRO A 39 -12.43 -6.78 -23.02
N SER A 40 -12.96 -5.95 -22.12
CA SER A 40 -13.20 -4.52 -22.33
C SER A 40 -12.15 -3.62 -21.67
N THR A 41 -11.07 -4.17 -21.10
CA THR A 41 -10.10 -3.38 -20.34
C THR A 41 -8.83 -3.09 -21.12
N ASN A 42 -8.28 -1.90 -20.91
CA ASN A 42 -7.03 -1.45 -21.52
C ASN A 42 -5.79 -1.96 -20.75
N VAL A 43 -5.97 -2.90 -19.82
CA VAL A 43 -4.93 -3.39 -18.91
C VAL A 43 -4.76 -4.89 -19.16
N SER A 44 -3.88 -5.25 -20.08
CA SER A 44 -3.51 -6.63 -20.33
C SER A 44 -2.25 -7.00 -19.54
N ILE A 45 -2.28 -8.16 -18.88
CA ILE A 45 -1.09 -8.72 -18.25
C ILE A 45 -0.29 -9.44 -19.35
N SER A 46 0.78 -8.81 -19.82
CA SER A 46 1.75 -9.44 -20.72
C SER A 46 2.84 -10.16 -19.90
N GLY A 47 2.93 -11.48 -20.00
CA GLY A 47 3.91 -12.30 -19.28
C GLY A 47 3.36 -13.66 -18.85
N THR A 48 4.18 -14.49 -18.19
CA THR A 48 3.68 -15.75 -17.63
C THR A 48 2.85 -15.47 -16.38
N LEU A 49 1.80 -16.27 -16.16
CA LEU A 49 0.89 -16.17 -15.00
C LEU A 49 1.66 -16.02 -13.68
N TRP A 50 2.75 -16.75 -13.53
CA TRP A 50 3.59 -16.75 -12.33
C TRP A 50 4.32 -15.43 -12.09
N HIS A 51 4.84 -14.78 -13.13
CA HIS A 51 5.48 -13.46 -13.00
C HIS A 51 4.43 -12.41 -12.64
N ALA A 52 3.27 -12.46 -13.29
CA ALA A 52 2.17 -11.54 -13.01
C ALA A 52 1.69 -11.65 -11.56
N LEU A 53 1.52 -12.87 -11.06
CA LEU A 53 1.08 -13.12 -9.69
C LEU A 53 2.10 -12.67 -8.65
N ALA A 54 3.39 -12.96 -8.87
CA ALA A 54 4.46 -12.55 -7.96
C ALA A 54 4.59 -11.02 -7.89
N LEU A 55 4.55 -10.36 -9.05
CA LEU A 55 4.59 -8.91 -9.16
C LEU A 55 3.34 -8.26 -8.55
N SER A 56 2.13 -8.74 -8.87
CA SER A 56 0.89 -8.18 -8.35
C SER A 56 0.81 -8.29 -6.83
N THR A 57 1.25 -9.41 -6.26
CA THR A 57 1.23 -9.64 -4.81
C THR A 57 2.22 -8.73 -4.08
N GLY A 58 3.45 -8.62 -4.59
CA GLY A 58 4.46 -7.71 -4.03
C GLY A 58 4.01 -6.25 -4.10
N PHE A 59 3.41 -5.85 -5.23
CA PHE A 59 2.89 -4.49 -5.43
C PHE A 59 1.68 -4.19 -4.57
N GLY A 60 0.74 -5.12 -4.47
CA GLY A 60 -0.40 -5.00 -3.58
C GLY A 60 0.05 -4.85 -2.13
N LEU A 61 1.09 -5.59 -1.72
CA LEU A 61 1.67 -5.48 -0.38
C LEU A 61 2.26 -4.09 -0.13
N VAL A 62 3.08 -3.60 -1.06
CA VAL A 62 3.73 -2.28 -0.93
C VAL A 62 2.71 -1.15 -0.98
N THR A 63 1.80 -1.22 -1.94
CA THR A 63 0.85 -0.13 -2.22
C THR A 63 -0.26 -0.10 -1.19
N ILE A 64 -0.86 -1.25 -0.86
CA ILE A 64 -2.04 -1.33 0.00
C ILE A 64 -1.67 -1.87 1.38
N GLY A 65 -0.97 -2.99 1.44
CA GLY A 65 -0.69 -3.69 2.69
C GLY A 65 0.09 -2.86 3.70
N ILE A 66 1.17 -2.20 3.28
CA ILE A 66 2.04 -1.41 4.17
C ILE A 66 1.31 -0.20 4.77
N PRO A 67 0.64 0.68 3.99
CA PRO A 67 -0.14 1.78 4.57
C PRO A 67 -1.25 1.33 5.52
N VAL A 68 -1.99 0.26 5.15
CA VAL A 68 -3.05 -0.29 6.00
C VAL A 68 -2.46 -0.84 7.31
N PHE A 69 -1.33 -1.53 7.24
CA PHE A 69 -0.64 -2.03 8.43
C PHE A 69 -0.17 -0.89 9.33
N LEU A 70 0.47 0.13 8.75
CA LEU A 70 0.98 1.28 9.49
C LEU A 70 -0.14 2.05 10.18
N TRP A 71 -1.27 2.22 9.49
CA TRP A 71 -2.45 2.84 10.07
C TRP A 71 -3.04 2.00 11.21
N LEU A 72 -3.33 0.72 10.99
CA LEU A 72 -3.96 -0.11 12.02
C LEU A 72 -3.05 -0.38 13.23
N ARG A 73 -1.74 -0.46 13.01
CA ARG A 73 -0.78 -0.81 14.08
C ARG A 73 -0.28 0.41 14.86
N TYR A 74 -0.03 1.52 14.18
CA TYR A 74 0.62 2.70 14.75
C TYR A 74 -0.28 3.94 14.75
N ASP A 75 -1.52 3.84 14.27
CA ASP A 75 -2.45 4.96 14.07
C ASP A 75 -1.88 6.09 13.19
N ILE A 76 -0.90 5.76 12.33
CA ILE A 76 -0.26 6.70 11.41
C ILE A 76 -1.11 6.80 10.14
N ARG A 77 -1.68 7.99 9.87
CA ARG A 77 -2.66 8.17 8.78
C ARG A 77 -2.03 8.67 7.48
N SER A 78 -0.87 9.34 7.55
CA SER A 78 -0.25 9.95 6.37
C SER A 78 0.06 8.97 5.23
N PRO A 79 0.54 7.73 5.44
CA PRO A 79 0.69 6.75 4.36
C PRO A 79 -0.65 6.38 3.71
N GLY A 80 -1.73 6.33 4.49
CA GLY A 80 -3.07 6.03 3.98
C GLY A 80 -3.61 7.14 3.08
N VAL A 81 -3.35 8.40 3.42
CA VAL A 81 -3.73 9.55 2.57
C VAL A 81 -2.95 9.52 1.26
N LEU A 82 -1.64 9.24 1.31
CA LEU A 82 -0.82 9.10 0.12
C LEU A 82 -1.31 7.92 -0.76
N LEU A 83 -1.69 6.79 -0.17
CA LEU A 83 -2.30 5.67 -0.87
C LEU A 83 -3.55 6.09 -1.66
N VAL A 84 -4.48 6.83 -1.03
CA VAL A 84 -5.68 7.32 -1.73
C VAL A 84 -5.30 8.22 -2.90
N GLY A 85 -4.35 9.14 -2.70
CA GLY A 85 -3.84 10.00 -3.77
C GLY A 85 -3.24 9.21 -4.93
N ILE A 86 -2.46 8.18 -4.63
CA ILE A 86 -1.87 7.27 -5.62
C ILE A 86 -2.97 6.54 -6.40
N LEU A 87 -4.00 6.00 -5.73
CA LEU A 87 -5.12 5.31 -6.41
C LEU A 87 -5.91 6.25 -7.33
N VAL A 88 -6.17 7.48 -6.89
CA VAL A 88 -6.85 8.49 -7.72
C VAL A 88 -5.98 8.88 -8.92
N PHE A 89 -4.70 9.12 -8.70
CA PHE A 89 -3.74 9.41 -9.76
C PHE A 89 -3.70 8.28 -10.80
N TRP A 90 -3.68 7.02 -10.34
CA TRP A 90 -3.73 5.86 -11.24
C TRP A 90 -5.04 5.77 -12.01
N HIS A 91 -6.18 6.00 -11.35
CA HIS A 91 -7.47 6.02 -12.03
C HIS A 91 -7.49 7.04 -13.17
N VAL A 92 -6.94 8.24 -12.96
CA VAL A 92 -6.81 9.28 -13.99
C VAL A 92 -5.89 8.83 -15.12
N LEU A 93 -4.71 8.27 -14.82
CA LEU A 93 -3.76 7.81 -15.85
C LEU A 93 -4.31 6.68 -16.72
N VAL A 94 -5.07 5.75 -16.14
CA VAL A 94 -5.69 4.64 -16.88
C VAL A 94 -6.82 5.14 -17.79
N TYR A 95 -7.58 6.14 -17.33
CA TYR A 95 -8.72 6.67 -18.09
C TYR A 95 -8.31 7.73 -19.14
N ILE A 96 -7.28 8.52 -18.84
CA ILE A 96 -6.76 9.59 -19.70
C ILE A 96 -5.25 9.37 -19.86
N PRO A 97 -4.80 8.42 -20.71
CA PRO A 97 -3.39 8.14 -20.89
C PRO A 97 -2.71 9.34 -21.57
N PRO A 98 -1.79 10.06 -20.90
CA PRO A 98 -1.20 11.27 -21.46
C PRO A 98 -0.18 10.98 -22.57
N ILE A 99 0.29 9.72 -22.72
CA ILE A 99 1.34 9.32 -23.67
C ILE A 99 1.07 7.90 -24.20
N GLY A 100 0.95 7.73 -25.54
CA GLY A 100 1.10 6.42 -26.21
C GLY A 100 -0.17 5.56 -26.40
N SER A 101 -1.33 6.15 -26.70
CA SER A 101 -2.62 5.44 -26.86
C SER A 101 -2.79 4.63 -28.17
N GLY A 102 -1.72 4.38 -28.93
CA GLY A 102 -1.82 3.90 -30.32
C GLY A 102 -1.49 2.43 -30.56
N GLN A 103 -0.75 1.76 -29.68
CA GLN A 103 -0.31 0.38 -29.91
C GLN A 103 -0.29 -0.43 -28.62
N GLY A 104 -1.37 -1.18 -28.39
CA GLY A 104 -1.41 -2.55 -27.84
C GLY A 104 -0.83 -2.89 -26.46
N ASP A 105 0.26 -2.27 -26.03
CA ASP A 105 1.04 -2.69 -24.87
C ASP A 105 1.14 -1.53 -23.89
N SER A 106 0.21 -1.48 -22.93
CA SER A 106 0.02 -0.34 -22.03
C SER A 106 1.31 0.07 -21.30
N PRO A 107 1.95 1.20 -21.65
CA PRO A 107 3.14 1.72 -20.97
C PRO A 107 2.85 2.11 -19.52
N GLY A 108 1.57 2.34 -19.20
CA GLY A 108 1.09 2.70 -17.86
C GLY A 108 1.37 1.62 -16.82
N PHE A 109 1.30 0.33 -17.17
CA PHE A 109 1.52 -0.76 -16.21
C PHE A 109 3.01 -0.89 -15.83
N LEU A 110 3.92 -0.73 -16.80
CA LEU A 110 5.36 -0.60 -16.55
C LEU A 110 5.69 0.63 -15.71
N PHE A 111 4.99 1.74 -15.93
CA PHE A 111 5.11 2.93 -15.10
C PHE A 111 4.72 2.65 -13.65
N VAL A 112 3.69 1.85 -13.37
CA VAL A 112 3.36 1.42 -12.00
C VAL A 112 4.55 0.72 -11.36
N PHE A 113 5.18 -0.20 -12.08
CA PHE A 113 6.29 -1.00 -11.58
C PHE A 113 7.52 -0.18 -11.20
N VAL A 114 7.86 0.81 -12.01
CA VAL A 114 9.02 1.68 -11.75
C VAL A 114 8.83 2.53 -10.50
N TRP A 115 7.59 2.92 -10.17
CA TRP A 115 7.32 3.90 -9.12
C TRP A 115 7.00 3.31 -7.74
N ALA A 116 6.70 2.01 -7.59
CA ALA A 116 6.43 1.46 -6.24
C ALA A 116 7.60 1.53 -5.25
N PRO A 117 8.88 1.37 -5.63
CA PRO A 117 9.98 1.62 -4.71
C PRO A 117 9.94 3.05 -4.16
N ILE A 118 9.54 4.03 -4.99
CA ILE A 118 9.40 5.44 -4.59
C ILE A 118 8.22 5.61 -3.62
N TYR A 119 7.09 4.95 -3.87
CA TYR A 119 5.94 4.95 -2.95
C TYR A 119 6.32 4.37 -1.58
N LEU A 120 7.08 3.27 -1.57
CA LEU A 120 7.57 2.66 -0.34
C LEU A 120 8.44 3.63 0.47
N VAL A 121 9.38 4.30 -0.19
CA VAL A 121 10.24 5.32 0.44
C VAL A 121 9.39 6.46 1.01
N ALA A 122 8.41 6.95 0.24
CA ALA A 122 7.51 8.02 0.68
C ALA A 122 6.67 7.59 1.90
N TYR A 123 6.14 6.36 1.93
CA TYR A 123 5.43 5.84 3.09
C TYR A 123 6.30 5.77 4.33
N ILE A 124 7.55 5.27 4.20
CA ILE A 124 8.50 5.20 5.31
C ILE A 124 8.82 6.60 5.83
N LEU A 125 9.07 7.55 4.93
CA LEU A 125 9.37 8.93 5.29
C LEU A 125 8.21 9.59 6.04
N LEU A 126 7.00 9.51 5.48
CA LEU A 126 5.78 10.06 6.09
C LEU A 126 5.51 9.43 7.46
N ALA A 127 5.59 8.11 7.56
CA ALA A 127 5.40 7.40 8.82
C ALA A 127 6.45 7.80 9.87
N THR A 128 7.72 7.92 9.47
CA THR A 128 8.80 8.33 10.38
C THR A 128 8.61 9.77 10.87
N ILE A 129 8.23 10.69 9.98
CA ILE A 129 7.98 12.09 10.32
C ILE A 129 6.79 12.20 11.27
N GLU A 130 5.64 11.59 10.93
CA GLU A 130 4.44 11.61 11.77
C GLU A 130 4.72 11.01 13.15
N HIS A 131 5.46 9.90 13.21
CA HIS A 131 5.83 9.26 14.46
C HIS A 131 6.71 10.18 15.34
N ARG A 132 7.71 10.85 14.74
CA ARG A 132 8.55 11.82 15.46
C ARG A 132 7.76 13.04 15.96
N LEU A 133 6.85 13.58 15.14
CA LEU A 133 6.02 14.73 15.51
C LEU A 133 5.06 14.38 16.67
N ARG A 134 4.43 13.21 16.64
CA ARG A 134 3.58 12.73 17.74
C ARG A 134 4.37 12.59 19.05
N GLY A 135 5.59 12.04 18.99
CA GLY A 135 6.46 11.93 20.15
C GLY A 135 6.76 13.29 20.78
N ARG A 136 7.09 14.31 19.98
CA ARG A 136 7.37 15.67 20.45
C ARG A 136 6.16 16.34 21.10
N ASN A 137 4.96 16.16 20.54
CA ASN A 137 3.73 16.73 21.11
C ASN A 137 3.38 16.14 22.47
N LEU A 138 3.64 14.84 22.67
CA LEU A 138 3.45 14.21 23.99
C LEU A 138 4.41 14.82 25.02
N PHE A 139 5.70 14.93 24.72
CA PHE A 139 6.67 15.55 25.63
C PHE A 139 6.36 17.03 25.92
N ALA A 140 5.84 17.79 24.94
CA ALA A 140 5.39 19.16 25.13
C ALA A 140 4.14 19.26 26.04
N SER A 141 3.21 18.30 25.98
CA SER A 141 2.02 18.27 26.83
C SER A 141 2.32 17.94 28.30
N PHE A 142 3.41 17.22 28.58
CA PHE A 142 3.86 16.92 29.94
C PHE A 142 4.72 18.02 30.58
N SER A 143 5.06 19.07 29.83
CA SER A 143 5.92 20.17 30.30
C SER A 143 5.16 21.45 30.66
N THR A 144 3.83 21.42 30.67
CA THR A 144 3.01 22.45 31.33
C THR A 144 2.83 22.11 32.82
N PRO A 145 3.36 22.93 33.75
CA PRO A 145 3.16 22.77 35.20
C PRO A 145 1.71 23.02 35.65
#